data_AF-A0A7S0WCR4-F1
#
_entry.id   AF-A0A7S0WCR4-F1
#
_cell.length_a   1.000
_cell.length_b   1.000
_cell.length_c   1.000
_cell.angle_alpha   90.00
_cell.angle_beta   90.00
_cell.angle_gamma   90.00
#
_symmetry.space_group_name_H-M   'P 1'
#
loop_
_entity.id
_entity.type
_entity.pdbx_description
1 polymer ?
#
loop_
_entity_poly.entity_id
_entity_poly.type
_entity_poly.pdbx_seq_one_letter_code
_entity_poly.pdbx_strand_id
1 'polypeptide(L)'
;AQVAALGTCETPWTLFVDGCDEHGRRVYDQVNAQCCHQCRQKTKGMRTKCETCGMMRGVYCGDCLMMRQGENILEVNARGADWKCPSCRDICNCSFCRTRRGWPPTGAMYREALAAGFLVVAHYL
;
A
#
# COMPACT_ATOMS: atom_id res chain seq x y z
N ALA A 1 13.11 -17.32 3.30
CA ALA A 1 13.48 -16.18 4.17
C ALA A 1 12.65 -14.91 3.91
N GLN A 2 12.26 -14.57 2.68
CA GLN A 2 11.49 -13.32 2.39
C GLN A 2 9.98 -13.37 2.68
N VAL A 3 9.31 -14.53 2.58
CA VAL A 3 7.84 -14.63 2.76
C VAL A 3 7.38 -14.20 4.16
N ALA A 4 8.14 -14.54 5.21
CA ALA A 4 7.81 -14.15 6.58
C ALA A 4 7.87 -12.64 6.84
N ALA A 5 8.49 -11.86 5.94
CA ALA A 5 8.54 -10.41 6.04
C ALA A 5 7.37 -9.71 5.32
N LEU A 6 6.62 -10.45 4.49
CA LEU A 6 5.48 -9.92 3.75
C LEU A 6 4.34 -9.56 4.70
N GLY A 7 3.54 -8.60 4.26
CA GLY A 7 2.40 -8.13 5.03
C GLY A 7 1.28 -9.16 5.11
N THR A 8 0.66 -9.22 6.27
CA THR A 8 -0.59 -9.94 6.51
C THR A 8 -1.59 -8.98 7.17
N CYS A 9 -2.87 -9.34 7.11
CA CYS A 9 -3.92 -8.66 7.87
C CYS A 9 -4.84 -9.71 8.49
N GLU A 10 -5.37 -9.39 9.67
CA GLU A 10 -6.36 -10.22 10.37
C GLU A 10 -7.78 -9.76 10.04
N THR A 11 -7.95 -8.45 9.86
CA THR A 11 -9.22 -7.80 9.58
C THR A 11 -9.38 -7.50 8.09
N PRO A 12 -10.59 -7.69 7.53
CA PRO A 12 -10.85 -7.38 6.13
C PRO A 12 -10.75 -5.88 5.86
N TRP A 13 -10.37 -5.54 4.63
CA TRP A 13 -10.39 -4.17 4.13
C TRP A 13 -11.28 -4.09 2.89
N THR A 14 -12.30 -3.23 2.93
CA THR A 14 -13.19 -3.02 1.80
C THR A 14 -12.58 -2.01 0.83
N LEU A 15 -12.18 -2.48 -0.35
CA LEU A 15 -11.56 -1.64 -1.37
C LEU A 15 -12.54 -0.60 -1.93
N PHE A 16 -12.00 0.56 -2.33
CA PHE A 16 -12.73 1.63 -3.01
C PHE A 16 -13.85 2.28 -2.19
N VAL A 17 -13.77 2.19 -0.85
CA VAL A 17 -14.66 2.88 0.09
C VAL A 17 -13.98 4.10 0.70
N ASP A 18 -12.85 3.89 1.39
CA ASP A 18 -12.09 5.00 1.98
C ASP A 18 -11.52 5.92 0.89
N GLY A 19 -11.76 7.22 1.05
CA GLY A 19 -11.34 8.23 0.09
C GLY A 19 -12.12 8.26 -1.22
N CYS A 20 -13.28 7.59 -1.28
CA CYS A 20 -14.19 7.60 -2.41
C CYS A 20 -15.53 8.29 -2.07
N ASP A 21 -16.24 8.78 -3.08
CA ASP A 21 -17.62 9.25 -2.97
C ASP A 21 -18.62 8.08 -3.01
N GLU A 22 -19.92 8.40 -2.92
CA GLU A 22 -21.02 7.42 -2.96
C GLU A 22 -21.11 6.61 -4.26
N HIS A 23 -20.41 7.05 -5.32
CA HIS A 23 -20.31 6.34 -6.59
C HIS A 23 -18.98 5.57 -6.74
N GLY A 24 -18.18 5.47 -5.68
CA GLY A 24 -16.89 4.79 -5.69
C GLY A 24 -15.78 5.56 -6.41
N ARG A 25 -15.96 6.85 -6.71
CA ARG A 25 -14.96 7.69 -7.39
C ARG A 25 -14.03 8.32 -6.35
N ARG A 26 -12.73 8.36 -6.65
CA ARG A 26 -11.73 8.99 -5.78
C ARG A 26 -12.02 10.47 -5.55
N VAL A 27 -12.05 10.88 -4.29
CA VAL A 27 -12.19 12.29 -3.90
C VAL A 27 -10.81 12.90 -3.72
N TYR A 28 -10.40 13.78 -4.65
CA TYR A 28 -9.09 14.42 -4.62
C TYR A 28 -9.07 15.66 -3.71
N ASP A 29 -7.94 15.88 -3.04
CA ASP A 29 -7.66 17.11 -2.29
C ASP A 29 -6.17 17.44 -2.41
N GLN A 30 -5.83 18.42 -3.24
CA GLN A 30 -4.44 18.75 -3.54
C GLN A 30 -3.73 19.50 -2.40
N VAL A 31 -4.51 20.10 -1.50
CA VAL A 31 -4.05 21.00 -0.45
C VAL A 31 -3.85 20.23 0.85
N ASN A 32 -4.88 19.49 1.29
CA ASN A 32 -4.88 18.88 2.62
C ASN A 32 -4.50 17.39 2.61
N ALA A 33 -4.66 16.68 1.49
CA ALA A 33 -4.36 15.25 1.45
C ALA A 33 -2.90 14.94 1.17
N GLN A 34 -2.44 13.81 1.72
CA GLN A 34 -1.10 13.29 1.48
C GLN A 34 -1.04 12.40 0.24
N CYS A 35 0.06 12.52 -0.49
CA CYS A 35 0.35 11.71 -1.68
C CYS A 35 0.68 10.28 -1.26
N CYS A 36 -0.06 9.30 -1.79
CA CYS A 36 0.26 7.89 -1.59
C CYS A 36 1.51 7.50 -2.39
N HIS A 37 2.46 6.82 -1.75
CA HIS A 37 3.68 6.31 -2.38
C HIS A 37 3.42 5.43 -3.61
N GLN A 38 2.39 4.58 -3.55
CA GLN A 38 2.11 3.58 -4.58
C GLN A 38 1.36 4.15 -5.79
N CYS A 39 0.20 4.77 -5.59
CA CYS A 39 -0.61 5.31 -6.70
C CYS A 39 -0.29 6.77 -7.04
N ARG A 40 0.47 7.47 -6.18
CA ARG A 40 0.83 8.88 -6.32
C ARG A 40 -0.35 9.86 -6.33
N GLN A 41 -1.50 9.41 -5.88
CA GLN A 41 -2.71 10.24 -5.80
C GLN A 41 -2.82 10.92 -4.43
N LYS A 42 -3.24 12.19 -4.43
CA LYS A 42 -3.66 12.95 -3.25
C LYS A 42 -5.18 12.92 -3.13
N THR A 43 -5.68 11.91 -2.42
CA THR A 43 -7.11 11.73 -2.19
C THR A 43 -7.40 11.87 -0.70
N LYS A 44 -8.62 12.25 -0.36
CA LYS A 44 -9.14 12.08 1.00
C LYS A 44 -9.04 10.62 1.44
N GLY A 45 -9.25 10.39 2.73
CA GLY A 45 -9.18 9.07 3.35
C GLY A 45 -7.92 8.85 4.17
N MET A 46 -7.81 7.66 4.74
CA MET A 46 -6.74 7.29 5.65
C MET A 46 -5.40 7.19 4.92
N ARG A 47 -4.34 7.52 5.66
CA ARG A 47 -2.95 7.41 5.23
C ARG A 47 -2.11 6.80 6.33
N THR A 48 -1.17 5.94 5.96
CA THR A 48 -0.14 5.46 6.88
C THR A 48 0.88 6.54 7.16
N LYS A 49 1.56 6.44 8.30
CA LYS A 49 2.76 7.20 8.63
C LYS A 49 3.81 6.22 9.16
N CYS A 50 5.02 6.25 8.60
CA CYS A 50 6.13 5.46 9.11
C CYS A 50 7.07 6.35 9.92
N GLU A 51 7.19 6.11 11.21
CA GLU A 51 8.04 6.92 12.09
C GLU A 51 9.53 6.68 11.86
N THR A 52 9.91 5.48 11.40
CA THR A 52 11.31 5.17 11.09
C THR A 52 11.89 6.05 9.98
N CYS A 53 11.12 6.36 8.93
CA CYS A 53 11.63 7.23 7.86
C CYS A 53 11.06 8.64 7.89
N GLY A 54 9.84 8.85 8.40
CA GLY A 54 9.18 10.16 8.35
C GLY A 54 8.98 10.71 6.92
N MET A 55 9.12 9.86 5.89
CA MET A 55 9.16 10.27 4.48
C MET A 55 7.91 9.83 3.72
N MET A 56 7.64 10.46 2.57
CA MET A 56 6.54 10.10 1.67
C MET A 56 6.55 8.61 1.26
N ARG A 57 7.72 7.96 1.20
CA ARG A 57 7.82 6.51 0.93
C ARG A 57 7.12 5.61 1.98
N GLY A 58 6.82 6.16 3.15
CA GLY A 58 6.06 5.50 4.21
C GLY A 58 4.56 5.82 4.23
N VAL A 59 4.06 6.56 3.23
CA VAL A 59 2.66 7.02 3.16
C VAL A 59 1.91 6.20 2.11
N TYR A 60 0.94 5.39 2.54
CA TYR A 60 0.09 4.57 1.68
C TYR A 60 -1.39 4.88 1.94
N CYS A 61 -2.21 4.83 0.88
CA CYS A 61 -3.65 4.70 1.06
C CYS A 61 -4.01 3.25 1.41
N GLY A 62 -5.17 3.04 2.05
CA GLY A 62 -5.60 1.70 2.46
C GLY A 62 -5.65 0.71 1.30
N ASP A 63 -6.24 1.11 0.18
CA ASP A 63 -6.37 0.23 -0.99
C ASP A 63 -5.02 -0.21 -1.56
N CYS A 64 -4.06 0.71 -1.67
CA CYS A 64 -2.73 0.35 -2.17
C CYS A 64 -1.96 -0.49 -1.18
N LEU A 65 -2.06 -0.19 0.12
CA LEU A 65 -1.41 -0.97 1.16
C LEU A 65 -1.94 -2.41 1.15
N MET A 66 -3.26 -2.58 1.05
CA MET A 66 -3.91 -3.88 0.99
C MET A 66 -3.55 -4.61 -0.31
N MET A 67 -3.96 -4.09 -1.47
CA MET A 67 -3.79 -4.79 -2.77
C MET A 67 -2.33 -5.11 -3.09
N ARG A 68 -1.39 -4.27 -2.64
CA ARG A 68 0.02 -4.43 -2.98
C ARG A 68 0.81 -5.15 -1.90
N GLN A 69 0.67 -4.77 -0.63
CA GLN A 69 1.55 -5.23 0.45
C GLN A 69 0.89 -6.28 1.34
N GLY A 70 -0.44 -6.43 1.28
CA GLY A 70 -1.17 -7.37 2.14
C GLY A 70 -1.42 -6.87 3.56
N GLU A 71 -1.32 -5.56 3.81
CA GLU A 71 -1.49 -4.99 5.15
C GLU A 71 -2.75 -4.13 5.24
N ASN A 72 -3.42 -4.17 6.39
CA ASN A 72 -4.58 -3.35 6.67
C ASN A 72 -4.17 -2.02 7.31
N ILE A 73 -4.68 -0.90 6.77
CA ILE A 73 -4.31 0.44 7.24
C ILE A 73 -4.76 0.72 8.67
N LEU A 74 -5.86 0.12 9.13
CA LEU A 74 -6.35 0.27 10.49
C LEU A 74 -5.39 -0.39 11.48
N GLU A 75 -4.99 -1.63 11.20
CA GLU A 75 -4.02 -2.38 12.00
C GLU A 75 -2.66 -1.68 12.02
N VAL A 76 -2.19 -1.23 10.85
CA VAL A 76 -0.92 -0.51 10.72
C VAL A 76 -0.92 0.80 11.50
N ASN A 77 -2.00 1.59 11.41
CA ASN A 77 -2.10 2.84 12.15
C ASN A 77 -2.22 2.60 13.66
N ALA A 78 -2.90 1.52 14.09
CA ALA A 78 -2.99 1.15 15.51
C ALA A 78 -1.64 0.76 16.11
N ARG A 79 -0.72 0.20 15.32
CA ARG A 79 0.66 -0.13 15.75
C ARG A 79 1.55 1.11 15.91
N GLY A 80 1.20 2.25 15.29
CA GLY A 80 1.95 3.49 15.40
C GLY A 80 3.45 3.32 15.08
N ALA A 81 4.31 3.68 16.03
CA ALA A 81 5.78 3.65 15.89
C ALA A 81 6.36 2.25 15.58
N ASP A 82 5.67 1.19 15.99
CA ASP A 82 6.12 -0.19 15.79
C ASP A 82 5.99 -0.64 14.33
N TRP A 83 5.20 0.08 13.52
CA TRP A 83 5.09 -0.22 12.10
C TRP A 83 6.22 0.39 11.27
N LYS A 84 6.90 -0.47 10.52
CA LYS A 84 7.89 -0.08 9.49
C LYS A 84 7.27 -0.23 8.11
N CYS A 85 7.34 0.82 7.29
CA CYS A 85 6.80 0.75 5.93
C CYS A 85 7.53 -0.28 5.05
N PRO A 86 6.90 -0.76 3.96
CA PRO A 86 7.50 -1.72 3.04
C PRO A 86 8.88 -1.30 2.51
N SER A 87 9.11 0.00 2.30
CA SER A 87 10.43 0.49 1.87
C SER A 87 11.49 0.36 2.95
N CYS A 88 11.16 0.63 4.23
CA CYS A 88 12.08 0.46 5.35
C CYS A 88 12.36 -1.01 5.71
N ARG A 89 11.45 -1.92 5.32
CA ARG A 89 11.64 -3.37 5.42
C ARG A 89 12.27 -4.00 4.18
N ASP A 90 12.63 -3.18 3.19
CA ASP A 90 13.15 -3.62 1.91
C ASP A 90 12.25 -4.57 1.09
N ILE A 91 10.93 -4.51 1.29
CA ILE A 91 9.94 -5.33 0.56
C ILE A 91 9.00 -4.55 -0.34
N CYS A 92 9.12 -3.21 -0.43
CA CYS A 92 8.25 -2.40 -1.28
C CYS A 92 8.25 -2.88 -2.74
N ASN A 93 7.07 -3.27 -3.23
CA ASN A 93 6.90 -3.76 -4.60
C ASN A 93 6.39 -2.69 -5.60
N CYS A 94 6.46 -1.41 -5.25
CA CYS A 94 6.15 -0.36 -6.22
C CYS A 94 7.12 -0.40 -7.41
N SER A 95 6.67 0.01 -8.60
CA SER A 95 7.48 -0.07 -9.83
C SER A 95 8.84 0.60 -9.66
N PHE A 96 8.91 1.77 -9.03
CA PHE A 96 10.15 2.53 -8.86
C PHE A 96 11.15 1.83 -7.93
N CYS A 97 10.68 1.26 -6.81
CA CYS A 97 11.53 0.53 -5.88
C CYS A 97 12.06 -0.77 -6.52
N ARG A 98 11.23 -1.47 -7.30
CA ARG A 98 11.65 -2.67 -8.04
C ARG A 98 12.67 -2.37 -9.12
N THR A 99 12.42 -1.37 -9.97
CA THR A 99 13.37 -0.97 -11.02
C THR A 99 14.71 -0.54 -10.43
N ARG A 100 14.71 0.20 -9.30
CA ARG A 100 15.97 0.55 -8.60
C ARG A 100 16.76 -0.67 -8.12
N ARG A 101 16.09 -1.79 -7.87
CA ARG A 101 16.70 -3.08 -7.48
C ARG A 101 17.03 -3.98 -8.68
N GLY A 102 16.84 -3.51 -9.92
CA GLY A 102 17.05 -4.31 -11.13
C GLY A 102 15.92 -5.29 -11.43
N TRP A 103 14.74 -5.14 -10.83
CA TRP A 103 13.58 -6.00 -11.07
C TRP A 103 12.56 -5.35 -12.01
N PRO A 104 11.75 -6.15 -12.73
CA PRO A 104 10.66 -5.62 -13.55
C PRO A 104 9.65 -4.79 -12.72
N PRO A 105 9.10 -3.70 -13.27
CA PRO A 105 8.07 -2.90 -12.60
C PRO A 105 6.77 -3.69 -12.41
N THR A 106 5.96 -3.35 -11.39
CA THR A 106 4.69 -4.07 -11.12
C THR A 106 3.50 -3.60 -11.95
N GLY A 107 3.48 -2.36 -12.44
CA GLY A 107 2.33 -1.86 -13.21
C GLY A 107 0.98 -2.09 -12.50
N ALA A 108 -0.01 -2.65 -13.23
CA ALA A 108 -1.35 -2.96 -12.75
C ALA A 108 -1.56 -4.43 -12.31
N MET A 109 -0.52 -5.09 -11.80
CA MET A 109 -0.46 -6.53 -11.47
C MET A 109 -1.45 -7.06 -10.42
N TYR A 110 -2.31 -6.23 -9.83
CA TYR A 110 -3.28 -6.73 -8.85
C TYR A 110 -4.26 -7.75 -9.46
N ARG A 111 -4.77 -7.47 -10.67
CA ARG A 111 -5.68 -8.40 -11.37
C ARG A 111 -4.98 -9.70 -11.77
N GLU A 112 -3.71 -9.61 -12.15
CA GLU A 112 -2.88 -10.78 -12.50
C GLU A 112 -2.66 -11.67 -11.27
N ALA A 113 -2.34 -11.07 -10.12
CA ALA A 113 -2.18 -11.79 -8.86
C ALA A 113 -3.47 -12.54 -8.47
N LEU A 114 -4.64 -11.88 -8.57
CA LEU A 114 -5.93 -12.51 -8.32
C LEU A 114 -6.21 -13.67 -9.28
N ALA A 115 -5.94 -13.50 -10.57
CA ALA A 115 -6.11 -14.55 -11.58
C ALA A 115 -5.20 -15.76 -11.33
N ALA A 116 -4.03 -15.55 -10.73
CA ALA A 116 -3.10 -16.58 -10.32
C ALA A 116 -3.44 -17.22 -8.95
N GLY A 117 -4.55 -16.82 -8.30
CA GLY A 117 -5.00 -17.39 -7.02
C GLY A 117 -4.40 -16.71 -5.77
N PHE A 118 -3.69 -15.60 -5.93
CA PHE A 118 -3.13 -14.82 -4.81
C PHE A 118 -4.05 -13.67 -4.43
N LEU A 119 -4.19 -13.40 -3.14
CA LEU A 119 -5.04 -12.31 -2.66
C LEU A 119 -4.45 -10.91 -2.91
N VAL A 120 -3.11 -10.80 -2.95
CA VAL A 120 -2.39 -9.53 -3.05
C VAL A 120 -1.08 -9.71 -3.83
N VAL A 121 -0.55 -8.60 -4.39
CA VAL A 121 0.64 -8.63 -5.27
C VAL A 121 1.91 -9.09 -4.53
N ALA A 122 2.06 -8.74 -3.25
CA ALA A 122 3.24 -9.12 -2.47
C ALA A 122 3.45 -10.64 -2.39
N HIS A 123 2.38 -11.43 -2.31
CA HIS A 123 2.48 -12.89 -2.23
C HIS A 123 2.64 -13.57 -3.60
N TYR A 124 2.29 -12.86 -4.67
CA TYR A 124 2.44 -13.34 -6.06
C TYR A 124 3.87 -13.16 -6.59
N LEU A 125 4.61 -12.16 -6.09
CA LEU A 125 5.99 -11.83 -6.49
C LEU A 125 7.04 -12.64 -5.73
#